data_AF-A0A0P9EIM9-F1
#
_entry.id   AF-A0A0P9EIM9-F1
#
_cell.length_a   1.000
_cell.length_b   1.000
_cell.length_c   1.000
_cell.angle_alpha   90.00
_cell.angle_beta   90.00
_cell.angle_gamma   90.00
#
_symmetry.space_group_name_H-M   'P 1'
#
loop_
_entity.id
_entity.type
_entity.pdbx_description
1 polymer ?
#
loop_
_entity_poly.entity_id
_entity_poly.type
_entity_poly.pdbx_seq_one_letter_code
_entity_poly.pdbx_strand_id
1 'polypeptide(L)' 'MRKVSEKLYASFTDPFTIRRFLNQLAEEFSNTGCVVRRGQNGSVFITLPDKVLHFVPDNDIGVKRITFRYT' A
#
# COMPACT_ATOMS: atom_id res chain seq x y z
N MET A 1 -8.21 -2.05 15.58
CA MET A 1 -7.15 -2.34 14.59
C MET A 1 -5.80 -2.11 15.23
N ARG A 2 -4.84 -3.02 15.03
CA ARG A 2 -3.47 -2.91 15.56
C ARG A 2 -2.44 -3.09 14.45
N LYS A 3 -1.41 -2.25 14.41
CA LYS A 3 -0.24 -2.44 13.53
C LYS A 3 0.52 -3.69 13.99
N VAL A 4 0.75 -4.63 13.08
CA VAL A 4 1.44 -5.91 13.36
C VAL A 4 2.74 -6.08 12.59
N SER A 5 2.94 -5.33 11.49
CA SER A 5 4.16 -5.40 10.70
C SER A 5 4.35 -4.12 9.90
N GLU A 6 5.60 -3.71 9.69
CA GLU A 6 6.02 -2.70 8.73
C GLU A 6 7.33 -3.15 8.08
N LYS A 7 7.40 -3.05 6.75
CA LYS A 7 8.62 -3.36 6.00
C LYS A 7 8.66 -2.64 4.66
N LEU A 8 9.86 -2.49 4.10
CA LEU A 8 10.03 -2.11 2.71
C LEU A 8 9.38 -3.16 1.81
N TYR A 9 8.55 -2.72 0.87
CA TYR A 9 7.84 -3.57 -0.07
C TYR A 9 8.48 -3.56 -1.44
N ALA A 10 8.87 -2.37 -1.91
CA ALA A 10 9.57 -2.19 -3.17
C ALA A 10 10.51 -0.98 -3.08
N SER A 11 11.69 -1.09 -3.71
CA SER A 11 12.77 -0.09 -3.62
C SER A 11 12.93 0.66 -4.93
N PHE A 12 12.41 1.88 -4.99
CA PHE A 12 12.58 2.82 -6.10
C PHE A 12 12.66 4.23 -5.51
N THR A 13 13.55 5.09 -5.96
CA THR A 13 13.67 6.47 -5.42
C THR A 13 12.99 7.52 -6.31
N ASP A 14 12.58 7.14 -7.52
CA ASP A 14 11.89 8.04 -8.45
C ASP A 14 10.40 8.22 -8.07
N PRO A 15 9.93 9.44 -7.77
CA PRO A 15 8.55 9.69 -7.36
C PRO A 15 7.52 9.30 -8.43
N PHE A 16 7.83 9.44 -9.72
CA PHE A 16 6.93 9.04 -10.80
C PHE A 16 6.74 7.52 -10.84
N THR A 17 7.83 6.77 -10.69
CA THR A 17 7.82 5.30 -10.61
C THR A 17 7.06 4.82 -9.38
N ILE A 18 7.28 5.43 -8.21
CA ILE A 18 6.54 5.12 -6.98
C ILE A 18 5.04 5.31 -7.20
N ARG A 19 4.62 6.45 -7.77
CA ARG A 19 3.21 6.74 -8.04
C ARG A 19 2.61 5.76 -9.04
N ARG A 20 3.33 5.45 -10.14
CA ARG A 20 2.88 4.48 -11.15
C ARG A 20 2.71 3.10 -10.54
N PHE A 21 3.66 2.67 -9.72
CA PHE A 21 3.63 1.39 -9.03
C PHE A 21 2.42 1.28 -8.09
N LEU A 22 2.18 2.29 -7.25
CA LEU A 22 1.02 2.32 -6.37
C LEU A 22 -0.30 2.32 -7.14
N ASN A 23 -0.34 2.95 -8.32
CA ASN A 23 -1.52 2.90 -9.18
C ASN A 23 -1.79 1.52 -9.75
N GLN A 24 -0.76 0.88 -10.29
CA GLN A 24 -0.86 -0.48 -10.81
C GLN A 24 -1.27 -1.47 -9.72
N LEU A 25 -0.66 -1.36 -8.53
CA LEU A 25 -1.01 -2.20 -7.38
C LEU A 25 -2.46 -2.01 -6.96
N ALA A 26 -2.96 -0.77 -6.91
CA ALA A 26 -4.36 -0.51 -6.59
C ALA A 26 -5.32 -1.14 -7.61
N GLU A 27 -4.98 -1.06 -8.91
CA GLU A 27 -5.78 -1.64 -9.99
C GLU A 27 -5.78 -3.18 -9.94
N GLU A 28 -4.61 -3.80 -9.78
CA GLU A 28 -4.47 -5.26 -9.65
C GLU A 28 -5.36 -5.81 -8.51
N PHE A 29 -5.29 -5.20 -7.33
CA PHE A 29 -6.12 -5.63 -6.20
C PHE A 29 -7.61 -5.34 -6.40
N SER A 30 -7.96 -4.22 -7.03
CA SER A 30 -9.36 -3.93 -7.38
C SER A 30 -9.93 -4.99 -8.32
N ASN A 31 -9.13 -5.45 -9.30
CA ASN A 31 -9.52 -6.50 -10.25
C ASN A 31 -9.69 -7.88 -9.60
N THR A 32 -9.03 -8.13 -8.45
CA THR A 32 -9.26 -9.34 -7.64
C THR A 32 -10.51 -9.26 -6.75
N GLY A 33 -11.26 -8.16 -6.79
CA GLY A 33 -12.44 -7.93 -5.95
C GLY A 33 -12.11 -7.44 -4.53
N CYS A 34 -10.86 -7.08 -4.24
CA CYS A 34 -10.50 -6.47 -2.97
C CYS A 34 -11.01 -5.03 -2.88
N VAL A 35 -11.41 -4.59 -1.70
CA VAL A 35 -11.77 -3.18 -1.46
C VAL A 35 -10.49 -2.35 -1.36
N VAL A 36 -10.27 -1.48 -2.36
CA VAL A 36 -9.11 -0.60 -2.43
C VAL A 36 -9.54 0.85 -2.13
N ARG A 37 -8.79 1.54 -1.25
CA ARG A 37 -9.00 2.97 -0.95
C ARG A 37 -7.70 3.75 -1.16
N ARG A 38 -7.81 4.95 -1.71
CA ARG A 38 -6.68 5.88 -1.83
C ARG A 38 -6.59 6.78 -0.61
N GLY A 39 -5.38 6.94 -0.09
CA GLY A 39 -5.06 7.84 1.00
C GLY A 39 -4.37 9.12 0.53
N GLN A 40 -3.94 9.92 1.51
CA GLN A 40 -3.14 11.11 1.25
C GLN A 40 -1.78 10.73 0.64
N ASN A 41 -1.20 11.67 -0.11
CA ASN A 41 0.10 11.51 -0.78
C ASN A 41 0.18 10.30 -1.75
N GLY A 42 -0.97 9.79 -2.22
CA GLY A 42 -1.02 8.66 -3.14
C GLY A 42 -0.87 7.29 -2.47
N SER A 43 -0.94 7.21 -1.12
CA SER A 43 -0.94 5.93 -0.42
C SER A 43 -2.15 5.08 -0.79
N VAL A 44 -2.01 3.76 -0.63
CA VAL A 44 -3.03 2.78 -1.02
C VAL A 44 -3.36 1.88 0.16
N PHE A 45 -4.64 1.73 0.45
CA PHE A 45 -5.17 0.81 1.44
C PHE A 45 -5.90 -0.33 0.73
N ILE A 46 -5.62 -1.56 1.14
CA ILE A 46 -6.30 -2.76 0.65
C ILE A 46 -6.91 -3.46 1.86
N THR A 47 -8.24 -3.54 1.88
CA THR A 47 -8.99 -4.24 2.92
C THR A 47 -9.12 -5.71 2.55
N LEU A 48 -8.64 -6.57 3.44
CA LEU A 48 -8.79 -8.02 3.40
C LEU A 48 -9.68 -8.46 4.57
N PRO A 49 -10.18 -9.70 4.61
CA PRO A 49 -11.09 -10.14 5.68
C PRO A 49 -10.52 -10.02 7.10
N ASP A 50 -9.22 -10.29 7.28
CA ASP A 50 -8.56 -10.33 8.61
C ASP A 50 -7.68 -9.09 8.89
N LYS A 51 -7.39 -8.28 7.87
CA LYS A 51 -6.39 -7.22 7.96
C LYS A 51 -6.56 -6.13 6.90
N VAL A 52 -5.89 -5.01 7.12
CA VAL A 52 -5.69 -3.94 6.13
C VAL A 52 -4.21 -3.85 5.80
N LEU A 53 -3.90 -3.80 4.51
CA LEU A 53 -2.57 -3.47 4.00
C LEU A 53 -2.54 -1.99 3.63
N HIS A 54 -1.55 -1.25 4.14
CA HIS A 54 -1.33 0.16 3.81
C HIS A 54 0.03 0.30 3.13
N PHE A 55 0.02 0.74 1.87
CA PHE A 55 1.20 0.99 1.07
C PHE A 55 1.46 2.49 1.05
N VAL A 56 2.59 2.89 1.63
CA VAL A 56 2.98 4.29 1.84
C VAL A 56 4.16 4.60 0.93
N PRO A 57 4.06 5.64 0.07
CA PRO A 57 5.21 6.13 -0.67
C PRO A 57 6.20 6.81 0.28
N ASP A 58 7.48 6.55 0.05
CA ASP A 58 8.62 7.08 0.76
C ASP A 58 9.67 7.45 -0.30
N ASN A 59 9.88 8.73 -0.54
CA ASN A 59 10.72 9.18 -1.66
C ASN A 59 12.20 8.80 -1.51
N ASP A 60 12.64 8.48 -0.29
CA ASP A 60 14.04 8.16 -0.01
C ASP A 60 14.34 6.68 -0.24
N ILE A 61 13.35 5.80 -0.04
CA ILE A 61 13.57 4.34 -0.09
C ILE A 61 12.56 3.55 -0.95
N GLY A 62 11.44 4.14 -1.36
CA GLY A 62 10.42 3.53 -2.23
C GLY A 62 9.05 3.38 -1.60
N VAL A 63 8.55 2.15 -1.46
CA VAL A 63 7.20 1.88 -0.95
C VAL A 63 7.29 1.01 0.29
N LYS A 64 6.79 1.52 1.42
CA LYS A 64 6.63 0.74 2.65
C LYS A 64 5.26 0.07 2.64
N ARG A 65 5.19 -1.15 3.19
CA ARG A 65 3.93 -1.83 3.49
C ARG A 65 3.77 -1.97 4.99
N ILE A 66 2.69 -1.42 5.51
CA ILE A 66 2.25 -1.54 6.89
C ILE A 66 1.04 -2.48 6.93
N THR A 67 1.04 -3.44 7.84
CA THR A 67 -0.06 -4.40 8.03
C THR A 67 -0.78 -4.10 9.34
N PHE A 68 -2.09 -3.91 9.27
CA PHE A 68 -2.97 -3.73 10.43
C PHE A 68 -3.93 -4.91 10.53
N ARG A 69 -4.03 -5.56 11.68
CA ARG A 69 -5.06 -6.60 11.90
C ARG A 69 -6.31 -6.01 12.56
N TYR A 70 -7.47 -6.54 12.18
CA TYR A 70 -8.68 -6.38 12.98
C TYR A 70 -8.48 -7.16 14.28
N THR A 71 -8.71 -6.47 15.39
CA THR A 71 -8.56 -6.99 16.75
C THR A 71 -9.91 -7.44 17.25
#